data_AF-A0A954D705-F1
#
_entry.id   AF-A0A954D705-F1
#
_cell.length_a   1.000
_cell.length_b   1.000
_cell.length_c   1.000
_cell.angle_alpha   90.00
_cell.angle_beta   90.00
_cell.angle_gamma   90.00
#
_symmetry.space_group_name_H-M   'P 1'
#
loop_
_entity.id
_entity.type
_entity.pdbx_description
1 polymer ?
#
loop_
_entity_poly.entity_id
_entity_poly.type
_entity_poly.pdbx_seq_one_letter_code
_entity_poly.pdbx_strand_id
1 'polypeptide(L)'
;LLYDITAADSINDAGQILVGGYLGAEPLTFLLTPAGLDNPDPNGDGIPDACQSLMQPFRRGDLNGDGSIDIGDPVSLLGALFSGGSYPTCEDAADANDDGGLDIGDAIFLLTGLFIGGAPPSVIGGCEYDTTADALSCELSSSCSASDVAEEQSDTENQPCAGGVLLSEHAYSECIGGTWHTVTDSTYQCPDGTFQVVRTFDMDTGQPCP
;
A
#
# COMPACT_ATOMS: atom_id res chain seq x y z
N LEU A 1 34.34 -13.00 -25.77
CA LEU A 1 33.39 -14.11 -25.52
C LEU A 1 32.01 -13.47 -25.50
N LEU A 2 31.28 -13.54 -26.62
CA LEU A 2 29.89 -13.08 -26.64
C LEU A 2 29.04 -14.17 -26.00
N TYR A 3 28.24 -13.79 -25.01
CA TYR A 3 27.20 -14.66 -24.44
C TYR A 3 25.98 -14.53 -25.34
N ASP A 4 25.60 -15.62 -26.00
CA ASP A 4 24.38 -15.68 -26.80
C ASP A 4 23.28 -16.28 -25.93
N ILE A 5 22.41 -15.42 -25.38
CA ILE A 5 21.27 -15.85 -24.55
C ILE A 5 20.15 -16.22 -25.51
N THR A 6 20.15 -17.46 -25.99
CA THR A 6 19.05 -17.98 -26.82
C THR A 6 17.91 -18.40 -25.90
N ALA A 7 16.79 -17.68 -26.02
CA ALA A 7 15.53 -17.81 -25.29
C ALA A 7 15.16 -19.20 -24.75
N ALA A 8 14.77 -19.21 -23.48
CA ALA A 8 13.73 -20.09 -22.93
C ALA A 8 13.13 -19.37 -21.70
N ASP A 9 12.13 -18.48 -21.90
CA ASP A 9 11.38 -17.92 -20.78
C ASP A 9 10.39 -18.97 -20.26
N SER A 10 10.86 -19.79 -19.32
CA SER A 10 10.01 -20.65 -18.50
C SER A 10 10.16 -20.21 -17.06
N ILE A 11 9.04 -19.90 -16.41
CA ILE A 11 8.95 -19.60 -14.99
C ILE A 11 8.53 -20.89 -14.30
N ASN A 12 9.26 -21.32 -13.26
CA ASN A 12 8.88 -22.50 -12.48
C ASN A 12 7.76 -22.16 -11.48
N ASP A 13 7.19 -23.18 -10.83
CA ASP A 13 6.15 -23.02 -9.78
C ASP A 13 6.61 -22.18 -8.57
N ALA A 14 7.90 -21.84 -8.50
CA ALA A 14 8.51 -20.97 -7.49
C ALA A 14 8.84 -19.56 -8.01
N GLY A 15 8.34 -19.16 -9.20
CA GLY A 15 8.52 -17.82 -9.75
C GLY A 15 9.91 -17.52 -10.32
N GLN A 16 10.80 -18.51 -10.40
CA GLN A 16 12.17 -18.33 -10.86
C GLN A 16 12.27 -18.44 -12.38
N ILE A 17 13.05 -17.55 -13.00
CA ILE A 17 13.31 -17.56 -14.44
C ILE A 17 14.41 -18.58 -14.74
N LEU A 18 14.07 -19.56 -15.59
CA LEU A 18 15.00 -20.59 -16.07
C LEU A 18 15.74 -20.10 -17.31
N VAL A 19 16.94 -19.56 -17.16
CA VAL A 19 17.74 -19.15 -18.32
C VAL A 19 18.65 -20.30 -18.77
N GLY A 20 18.41 -20.79 -19.97
CA GLY A 20 19.29 -21.74 -20.65
C GLY A 20 20.48 -21.05 -21.31
N GLY A 21 21.69 -21.57 -21.10
CA GLY A 21 22.91 -21.07 -21.74
C GLY A 21 23.92 -22.18 -22.01
N TYR A 22 24.94 -21.90 -22.82
CA TYR A 22 26.00 -22.85 -23.12
C TYR A 22 27.36 -22.28 -22.70
N LEU A 23 28.15 -23.07 -21.96
CA LEU A 23 29.58 -22.83 -21.78
C LEU A 23 30.33 -23.85 -22.66
N GLY A 24 30.61 -23.46 -23.91
CA GLY A 24 31.17 -24.39 -24.90
C GLY A 24 30.10 -25.34 -25.43
N ALA A 25 30.32 -26.66 -25.32
CA ALA A 25 29.40 -27.69 -25.81
C ALA A 25 28.49 -28.28 -24.71
N GLU A 26 28.64 -27.84 -23.45
CA GLU A 26 27.87 -28.33 -22.32
C GLU A 26 26.67 -27.40 -22.05
N PRO A 27 25.43 -27.93 -21.97
CA PRO A 27 24.27 -27.14 -21.61
C PRO A 27 24.31 -26.80 -20.12
N LEU A 28 24.04 -25.54 -19.78
CA LEU A 28 23.89 -25.07 -18.41
C LEU A 28 22.53 -24.41 -18.24
N THR A 29 21.94 -24.63 -17.07
CA THR A 29 20.71 -23.97 -16.65
C THR A 29 21.06 -23.09 -15.47
N PHE A 30 20.81 -21.80 -15.59
CA PHE A 30 20.99 -20.86 -14.48
C PHE A 30 19.61 -20.47 -13.95
N LEU A 31 19.44 -20.57 -12.64
CA LEU A 31 18.27 -20.03 -11.95
C LEU A 31 18.59 -18.58 -11.62
N LEU A 32 17.97 -17.65 -12.35
CA LEU A 32 17.94 -16.26 -11.93
C LEU A 32 16.86 -16.15 -10.87
N THR A 33 17.28 -16.00 -9.61
CA THR A 33 16.45 -15.31 -8.63
C THR A 33 16.54 -13.82 -8.98
N PRO A 34 15.46 -13.17 -9.42
CA PRO A 34 15.47 -11.72 -9.49
C PRO A 34 15.81 -11.22 -8.08
N ALA A 35 16.95 -10.55 -7.93
CA ALA A 35 17.24 -9.83 -6.70
C ALA A 35 16.18 -8.71 -6.60
N GLY A 36 15.17 -8.91 -5.74
CA GLY A 36 14.17 -7.90 -5.42
C GLY A 36 12.72 -8.13 -5.91
N LEU A 37 12.27 -9.37 -6.18
CA LEU A 37 10.84 -9.66 -6.43
C LEU A 37 10.20 -10.60 -5.41
N ASP A 38 10.85 -10.81 -4.26
CA ASP A 38 10.17 -11.33 -3.09
C ASP A 38 9.65 -10.09 -2.35
N ASN A 39 8.65 -9.45 -2.93
CA ASN A 39 7.91 -8.39 -2.28
C ASN A 39 6.58 -8.97 -1.84
N PRO A 40 6.58 -9.88 -0.84
CA PRO A 40 5.37 -10.51 -0.40
C PRO A 40 4.43 -9.38 0.04
N ASP A 41 3.19 -9.45 -0.41
CA ASP A 41 2.05 -8.66 0.08
C ASP A 41 1.16 -9.59 0.96
N PRO A 42 1.61 -10.01 2.17
CA PRO A 42 0.86 -10.88 3.06
C PRO A 42 -0.49 -10.35 3.49
N ASN A 43 -0.68 -9.03 3.52
CA ASN A 43 -1.94 -8.41 3.92
C ASN A 43 -2.91 -8.22 2.73
N GLY A 44 -2.42 -8.30 1.49
CA GLY A 44 -3.21 -8.36 0.26
C GLY A 44 -3.79 -7.01 -0.15
N ASP A 45 -3.14 -5.91 0.21
CA ASP A 45 -3.63 -4.55 -0.08
C ASP A 45 -3.14 -4.00 -1.43
N GLY A 46 -2.39 -4.80 -2.20
CA GLY A 46 -1.87 -4.43 -3.51
C GLY A 46 -0.62 -3.57 -3.45
N ILE A 47 -0.12 -3.26 -2.25
CA ILE A 47 1.19 -2.65 -2.01
C ILE A 47 2.13 -3.73 -1.45
N PRO A 48 3.22 -4.08 -2.14
CA PRO A 48 4.45 -4.54 -1.49
C PRO A 48 4.70 -4.33 0.02
N ASP A 49 4.67 -5.37 0.87
CA ASP A 49 5.04 -5.20 2.31
C ASP A 49 6.52 -4.83 2.50
N ALA A 50 7.41 -5.12 1.54
CA ALA A 50 8.79 -4.61 1.62
C ALA A 50 8.86 -3.09 1.44
N CYS A 51 7.82 -2.48 0.85
CA CYS A 51 7.59 -1.04 0.83
C CYS A 51 6.82 -0.58 2.08
N GLN A 52 5.92 -1.40 2.64
CA GLN A 52 5.20 -1.08 3.90
C GLN A 52 6.06 -1.26 5.16
N SER A 53 7.17 -2.02 5.12
CA SER A 53 8.05 -2.26 6.27
C SER A 53 8.74 -0.97 6.78
N LEU A 54 8.70 0.10 5.98
CA LEU A 54 9.11 1.45 6.34
C LEU A 54 7.91 2.36 6.71
N MET A 55 6.67 1.94 6.44
CA MET A 55 5.43 2.68 6.69
C MET A 55 4.85 2.26 8.04
N GLN A 56 5.37 2.85 9.13
CA GLN A 56 4.67 2.77 10.40
C GLN A 56 3.37 3.58 10.27
N PRO A 57 2.20 3.00 10.59
CA PRO A 57 0.98 3.77 10.53
C PRO A 57 1.06 4.88 11.56
N PHE A 58 0.56 6.05 11.21
CA PHE A 58 0.61 7.24 12.04
C PHE A 58 -0.71 7.97 12.03
N ARG A 59 -0.87 8.87 12.98
CA ARG A 59 -2.04 9.74 13.08
C ARG A 59 -1.66 11.10 12.54
N ARG A 60 -2.08 11.41 11.31
CA ARG A 60 -1.82 12.73 10.72
C ARG A 60 -2.40 13.81 11.62
N GLY A 61 -1.55 14.75 12.07
CA GLY A 61 -1.93 15.80 13.02
C GLY A 61 -1.60 15.52 14.50
N ASP A 62 -1.09 14.33 14.87
CA ASP A 62 -0.58 14.02 16.22
C ASP A 62 0.94 14.29 16.29
N LEU A 63 1.30 15.57 16.34
CA LEU A 63 2.69 16.03 16.18
C LEU A 63 3.52 15.80 17.44
N ASN A 64 2.86 15.71 18.58
CA ASN A 64 3.50 15.48 19.87
C ASN A 64 3.50 13.99 20.30
N GLY A 65 2.78 13.12 19.58
CA GLY A 65 2.73 11.67 19.79
C GLY A 65 1.88 11.22 20.99
N ASP A 66 0.97 12.05 21.49
CA ASP A 66 0.12 11.76 22.66
C ASP A 66 -1.19 11.02 22.30
N GLY A 67 -1.44 10.80 21.01
CA GLY A 67 -2.62 10.09 20.51
C GLY A 67 -3.85 10.96 20.34
N SER A 68 -3.76 12.25 20.66
CA SER A 68 -4.83 13.24 20.45
C SER A 68 -4.40 14.27 19.41
N ILE A 69 -5.37 14.89 18.75
CA ILE A 69 -5.14 16.01 17.86
C ILE A 69 -5.74 17.25 18.51
N ASP A 70 -4.90 18.10 19.06
CA ASP A 70 -5.30 19.30 19.77
C ASP A 70 -4.33 20.48 19.55
N ILE A 71 -4.46 21.53 20.37
CA ILE A 71 -3.63 22.74 20.24
C ILE A 71 -2.16 22.50 20.63
N GLY A 72 -1.87 21.43 21.37
CA GLY A 72 -0.53 21.00 21.75
C GLY A 72 0.31 20.63 20.54
N ASP A 73 -0.29 20.07 19.49
CA ASP A 73 0.38 19.64 18.26
C ASP A 73 0.99 20.78 17.44
N PRO A 74 0.23 21.81 16.99
CA PRO A 74 0.84 22.92 16.28
C PRO A 74 1.81 23.71 17.17
N VAL A 75 1.62 23.71 18.50
CA VAL A 75 2.56 24.34 19.44
C VAL A 75 3.88 23.58 19.53
N SER A 76 3.85 22.24 19.52
CA SER A 76 5.06 21.41 19.57
C SER A 76 5.92 21.62 18.32
N LEU A 77 5.30 21.64 17.13
CA LEU A 77 5.99 21.89 15.87
C LEU A 77 6.58 23.30 15.78
N LEU A 78 5.82 24.34 16.15
CA LEU A 78 6.36 25.71 16.21
C LEU A 78 7.53 25.82 17.22
N GLY A 79 7.46 25.08 18.32
CA GLY A 79 8.54 24.94 19.28
C GLY A 79 9.80 24.31 18.66
N ALA A 80 9.64 23.24 17.89
CA ALA A 80 10.73 22.59 17.16
C ALA A 80 11.37 23.53 16.12
N LEU A 81 10.54 24.18 15.29
CA LEU A 81 10.98 25.04 14.19
C LEU A 81 11.70 26.32 14.66
N PHE A 82 11.22 26.96 15.73
CA PHE A 82 11.69 28.31 16.10
C PHE A 82 12.40 28.40 17.44
N SER A 83 12.20 27.43 18.34
CA SER A 83 12.72 27.50 19.72
C SER A 83 13.74 26.40 20.04
N GLY A 84 14.09 25.55 19.06
CA GLY A 84 14.97 24.40 19.28
C GLY A 84 14.36 23.34 20.20
N GLY A 85 13.03 23.22 20.18
CA GLY A 85 12.31 22.13 20.84
C GLY A 85 12.66 20.78 20.22
N SER A 86 12.16 19.70 20.84
CA SER A 86 12.28 18.36 20.27
C SER A 86 11.54 18.30 18.94
N TYR A 87 12.20 17.75 17.92
CA TYR A 87 11.58 17.48 16.63
C TYR A 87 10.49 16.42 16.78
N PRO A 88 9.42 16.45 15.93
CA PRO A 88 8.42 15.39 15.90
C PRO A 88 9.08 14.02 15.81
N THR A 89 8.56 13.07 16.58
CA THR A 89 9.06 11.68 16.53
C THR A 89 8.59 10.93 15.31
N CYS A 90 7.55 11.45 14.65
CA CYS A 90 6.98 10.94 13.42
C CYS A 90 6.81 12.14 12.48
N GLU A 91 7.63 12.16 11.43
CA GLU A 91 7.69 13.27 10.48
C GLU A 91 6.43 13.29 9.61
N ASP A 92 5.93 12.12 9.19
CA ASP A 92 4.70 12.00 8.38
C ASP A 92 3.45 12.46 9.15
N ALA A 93 3.44 12.30 10.49
CA ALA A 93 2.37 12.86 11.31
C ALA A 93 2.41 14.38 11.37
N ALA A 94 3.61 14.96 11.24
CA ALA A 94 3.85 16.39 11.31
C ALA A 94 3.71 17.11 9.96
N ASP A 95 3.80 16.39 8.85
CA ASP A 95 3.38 16.86 7.54
C ASP A 95 1.86 16.79 7.46
N ALA A 96 1.23 17.78 8.08
CA ALA A 96 -0.22 17.79 8.24
C ALA A 96 -0.91 18.14 6.91
N ASN A 97 -0.23 18.85 6.01
CA ASN A 97 -0.78 19.29 4.73
C ASN A 97 -0.40 18.37 3.54
N ASP A 98 0.43 17.34 3.77
CA ASP A 98 0.85 16.30 2.83
C ASP A 98 1.65 16.84 1.64
N ASP A 99 2.53 17.81 1.89
CA ASP A 99 3.33 18.47 0.84
C ASP A 99 4.79 17.98 0.75
N GLY A 100 5.17 17.03 1.59
CA GLY A 100 6.50 16.43 1.69
C GLY A 100 7.50 17.33 2.43
N GLY A 101 7.01 18.33 3.15
CA GLY A 101 7.80 19.33 3.85
C GLY A 101 7.31 19.55 5.28
N LEU A 102 8.26 19.76 6.21
CA LEU A 102 7.96 20.12 7.59
C LEU A 102 8.23 21.60 7.83
N ASP A 103 7.19 22.42 7.79
CA ASP A 103 7.30 23.87 7.97
C ASP A 103 6.11 24.52 8.69
N ILE A 104 5.98 25.84 8.57
CA ILE A 104 4.91 26.60 9.25
C ILE A 104 3.53 26.35 8.62
N GLY A 105 3.50 25.89 7.37
CA GLY A 105 2.33 25.48 6.61
C GLY A 105 1.54 24.41 7.35
N ASP A 106 2.22 23.41 7.89
CA ASP A 106 1.61 22.33 8.68
C ASP A 106 0.91 22.84 9.94
N ALA A 107 1.59 23.70 10.69
CA ALA A 107 1.01 24.30 11.90
C ALA A 107 -0.22 25.16 11.57
N ILE A 108 -0.17 25.94 10.48
CA ILE A 108 -1.30 26.76 10.02
C ILE A 108 -2.45 25.86 9.56
N PHE A 109 -2.14 24.79 8.84
CA PHE A 109 -3.11 23.84 8.35
C PHE A 109 -3.86 23.17 9.51
N LEU A 110 -3.14 22.67 10.51
CA LEU A 110 -3.73 22.02 11.68
C LEU A 110 -4.57 22.99 12.52
N LEU A 111 -4.09 24.22 12.75
CA LEU A 111 -4.85 25.27 13.44
C LEU A 111 -6.13 25.67 12.67
N THR A 112 -6.07 25.69 11.34
CA THR A 112 -7.25 25.97 10.50
C THR A 112 -8.29 24.86 10.64
N GLY A 113 -7.86 23.60 10.68
CA GLY A 113 -8.71 22.44 10.96
C GLY A 113 -9.39 22.54 12.34
N LEU A 114 -8.61 22.79 13.39
CA LEU A 114 -9.08 22.83 14.78
C LEU A 114 -10.09 23.95 15.08
N PHE A 115 -9.93 25.14 14.48
CA PHE A 115 -10.70 26.33 14.86
C PHE A 115 -11.69 26.83 13.81
N ILE A 116 -11.47 26.52 12.52
CA ILE A 116 -12.24 27.08 11.41
C ILE A 116 -13.09 25.99 10.73
N GLY A 117 -12.77 24.71 10.93
CA GLY A 117 -13.56 23.58 10.42
C GLY A 117 -13.43 23.37 8.90
N GLY A 118 -12.25 23.63 8.34
CA GLY A 118 -11.93 23.25 6.95
C GLY A 118 -11.80 21.74 6.82
N ALA A 119 -12.39 21.14 5.79
CA ALA A 119 -12.25 19.71 5.52
C ALA A 119 -10.77 19.41 5.20
N PRO A 120 -10.11 18.53 5.98
CA PRO A 120 -8.73 18.19 5.71
C PRO A 120 -8.62 17.28 4.46
N PRO A 121 -7.68 17.54 3.53
CA PRO A 121 -7.18 16.50 2.63
C PRO A 121 -6.61 15.36 3.48
N SER A 122 -7.07 14.14 3.20
CA SER A 122 -6.77 12.89 3.91
C SER A 122 -6.96 12.96 5.44
N VAL A 123 -8.17 12.58 5.87
CA VAL A 123 -8.48 11.95 7.17
C VAL A 123 -7.57 12.28 8.38
N ILE A 124 -7.39 13.58 8.68
CA ILE A 124 -6.86 14.03 9.98
C ILE A 124 -7.64 13.32 11.10
N GLY A 125 -6.93 12.52 11.90
CA GLY A 125 -7.49 11.77 13.02
C GLY A 125 -7.70 10.27 12.79
N GLY A 126 -7.47 9.74 11.60
CA GLY A 126 -7.29 8.29 11.38
C GLY A 126 -5.87 7.84 11.73
N CYS A 127 -5.70 6.56 12.03
CA CYS A 127 -4.39 5.94 11.81
C CYS A 127 -4.30 5.58 10.33
N GLU A 128 -3.23 5.98 9.67
CA GLU A 128 -3.05 5.87 8.22
C GLU A 128 -1.62 5.51 7.89
N TYR A 129 -1.43 4.99 6.68
CA TYR A 129 -0.11 4.88 6.08
C TYR A 129 0.15 6.08 5.18
N ASP A 130 1.41 6.48 5.03
CA ASP A 130 1.77 7.50 4.05
C ASP A 130 1.62 6.94 2.64
N THR A 131 0.69 7.49 1.87
CA THR A 131 0.46 7.10 0.47
C THR A 131 1.22 7.96 -0.52
N THR A 132 1.89 9.00 -0.02
CA THR A 132 2.76 9.86 -0.80
C THR A 132 4.19 9.37 -0.69
N ALA A 133 5.02 9.69 -1.69
CA ALA A 133 6.40 9.28 -1.70
C ALA A 133 7.27 10.50 -1.41
N ASP A 134 7.86 10.56 -0.21
CA ASP A 134 8.78 11.60 0.18
C ASP A 134 9.98 11.05 0.99
N ALA A 135 10.65 11.92 1.74
CA ALA A 135 11.80 11.56 2.57
C ALA A 135 11.50 11.61 4.08
N LEU A 136 10.23 11.83 4.44
CA LEU A 136 9.75 11.84 5.80
C LEU A 136 9.53 10.38 6.26
N SER A 137 9.60 10.18 7.58
CA SER A 137 9.41 8.85 8.17
C SER A 137 8.91 8.91 9.60
N CYS A 138 8.29 7.80 10.03
CA CYS A 138 7.86 7.60 11.41
C CYS A 138 8.66 6.52 12.13
N GLU A 139 9.71 6.95 12.82
CA GLU A 139 10.60 6.09 13.58
C GLU A 139 9.97 5.79 14.98
N LEU A 140 9.32 4.62 15.09
CA LEU A 140 9.11 3.87 16.34
C LEU A 140 8.17 4.43 17.42
N SER A 141 7.41 5.51 17.18
CA SER A 141 6.50 6.05 18.24
C SER A 141 5.24 6.74 17.72
N SER A 142 4.57 6.15 16.75
CA SER A 142 3.18 6.53 16.48
C SER A 142 2.26 5.95 17.56
N SER A 143 1.20 6.69 17.90
CA SER A 143 0.07 6.21 18.72
C SER A 143 -0.78 5.16 17.98
N CYS A 144 -0.33 4.73 16.80
CA CYS A 144 -1.04 3.93 15.83
C CYS A 144 -0.31 2.61 15.56
N SER A 145 -1.08 1.53 15.50
CA SER A 145 -0.63 0.19 15.09
C SER A 145 -1.33 -0.23 13.80
N ALA A 146 -0.80 -1.26 13.12
CA ALA A 146 -1.42 -1.78 11.89
C ALA A 146 -2.90 -2.19 12.07
N SER A 147 -3.32 -2.55 13.30
CA SER A 147 -4.72 -2.85 13.64
C SER A 147 -5.65 -1.65 13.74
N ASP A 148 -5.09 -0.43 13.79
CA ASP A 148 -5.82 0.81 14.00
C ASP A 148 -6.08 1.57 12.69
N VAL A 149 -5.38 1.18 11.61
CA VAL A 149 -5.67 1.69 10.27
C VAL A 149 -7.03 1.18 9.86
N ALA A 150 -7.92 2.09 9.50
CA ALA A 150 -9.21 1.71 8.93
C ALA A 150 -8.90 1.00 7.61
N GLU A 151 -8.93 -0.34 7.60
CA GLU A 151 -8.99 -1.11 6.38
C GLU A 151 -10.09 -0.48 5.52
N GLU A 152 -9.69 0.05 4.36
CA GLU A 152 -10.61 0.49 3.33
C GLU A 152 -11.65 -0.61 3.20
N GLN A 153 -12.93 -0.24 3.32
CA GLN A 153 -14.05 -1.15 3.49
C GLN A 153 -13.85 -2.41 2.65
N SER A 154 -13.40 -3.50 3.28
CA SER A 154 -13.53 -4.84 2.73
C SER A 154 -15.03 -4.97 2.47
N ASP A 155 -15.40 -4.84 1.21
CA ASP A 155 -16.75 -5.08 0.73
C ASP A 155 -17.10 -6.51 1.16
N THR A 156 -17.73 -6.62 2.34
CA THR A 156 -18.18 -7.89 2.93
C THR A 156 -19.17 -8.65 2.04
N GLU A 157 -19.54 -8.08 0.88
CA GLU A 157 -20.36 -8.72 -0.14
C GLU A 157 -19.53 -9.57 -1.13
N ASN A 158 -18.22 -9.32 -1.25
CA ASN A 158 -17.29 -10.03 -2.15
C ASN A 158 -16.15 -10.76 -1.42
N GLN A 159 -16.37 -11.21 -0.19
CA GLN A 159 -15.42 -12.05 0.54
C GLN A 159 -15.68 -13.54 0.21
N PRO A 160 -14.65 -14.36 -0.10
CA PRO A 160 -14.84 -15.81 -0.21
C PRO A 160 -15.33 -16.42 1.10
N CYS A 161 -16.04 -17.54 1.01
CA CYS A 161 -16.44 -18.31 2.19
C CYS A 161 -15.25 -18.62 3.12
N ALA A 162 -15.49 -18.51 4.42
CA ALA A 162 -14.48 -18.79 5.44
C ALA A 162 -13.90 -20.20 5.28
N GLY A 163 -12.58 -20.30 5.06
CA GLY A 163 -11.88 -21.56 4.82
C GLY A 163 -12.07 -22.14 3.41
N GLY A 164 -12.56 -21.35 2.45
CA GLY A 164 -12.66 -21.74 1.05
C GLY A 164 -11.29 -21.93 0.39
N VAL A 165 -11.16 -22.94 -0.48
CA VAL A 165 -9.95 -23.18 -1.27
C VAL A 165 -10.14 -22.62 -2.68
N LEU A 166 -9.21 -21.79 -3.14
CA LEU A 166 -9.20 -21.25 -4.50
C LEU A 166 -9.01 -22.38 -5.52
N LEU A 167 -9.89 -22.43 -6.53
CA LEU A 167 -9.84 -23.45 -7.59
C LEU A 167 -9.45 -22.88 -8.94
N SER A 168 -9.94 -21.69 -9.28
CA SER A 168 -9.65 -21.05 -10.57
C SER A 168 -9.89 -19.55 -10.51
N GLU A 169 -9.12 -18.81 -11.28
CA GLU A 169 -9.27 -17.38 -11.48
C GLU A 169 -9.51 -17.10 -12.97
N HIS A 170 -10.45 -16.21 -13.27
CA HIS A 170 -10.75 -15.78 -14.63
C HIS A 170 -10.73 -14.25 -14.71
N ALA A 171 -9.73 -13.73 -15.40
CA ALA A 171 -9.66 -12.32 -15.75
C ALA A 171 -10.32 -12.07 -17.12
N TYR A 172 -11.19 -11.08 -17.21
CA TYR A 172 -11.88 -10.69 -18.44
C TYR A 172 -12.22 -9.20 -18.45
N SER A 173 -12.60 -8.68 -19.61
CA SER A 173 -13.08 -7.29 -19.75
C SER A 173 -14.60 -7.26 -19.79
N GLU A 174 -15.21 -6.38 -18.99
CA GLU A 174 -16.66 -6.19 -18.94
C GLU A 174 -17.00 -4.71 -19.14
N CYS A 175 -18.13 -4.42 -19.77
CA CYS A 175 -18.63 -3.05 -19.92
C CYS A 175 -19.57 -2.74 -18.75
N ILE A 176 -19.13 -1.89 -17.83
CA ILE A 176 -19.87 -1.52 -16.62
C ILE A 176 -20.00 0.00 -16.63
N GLY A 177 -21.21 0.53 -16.45
CA GLY A 177 -21.42 1.98 -16.39
C GLY A 177 -21.06 2.78 -17.66
N GLY A 178 -20.77 2.13 -18.79
CA GLY A 178 -20.38 2.79 -20.04
C GLY A 178 -18.86 2.88 -20.26
N THR A 179 -18.05 2.33 -19.36
CA THR A 179 -16.62 2.16 -19.51
C THR A 179 -16.24 0.68 -19.46
N TRP A 180 -15.08 0.35 -20.04
CA TRP A 180 -14.47 -0.96 -19.94
C TRP A 180 -13.82 -1.12 -18.57
N HIS A 181 -14.15 -2.21 -17.90
CA HIS A 181 -13.55 -2.64 -16.66
C HIS A 181 -12.69 -3.88 -16.91
N THR A 182 -11.55 -3.99 -16.21
CA THR A 182 -10.80 -5.24 -16.10
C THR A 182 -11.23 -5.92 -14.81
N VAL A 183 -11.86 -7.08 -14.95
CA VAL A 183 -12.50 -7.81 -13.87
C VAL A 183 -11.78 -9.14 -13.67
N THR A 184 -11.61 -9.56 -12.42
CA THR A 184 -11.17 -10.91 -12.07
C THR A 184 -12.21 -11.57 -11.17
N ASP A 185 -12.73 -12.71 -11.61
CA ASP A 185 -13.60 -13.56 -10.82
C ASP A 185 -12.84 -14.82 -10.36
N SER A 186 -12.88 -15.07 -9.07
CA SER A 186 -12.24 -16.20 -8.41
C SER A 186 -13.27 -17.20 -7.93
N THR A 187 -13.05 -18.49 -8.21
CA THR A 187 -13.93 -19.58 -7.79
C THR A 187 -13.33 -20.32 -6.61
N TYR A 188 -14.08 -20.41 -5.51
CA TYR A 188 -13.71 -21.07 -4.27
C TYR A 188 -14.57 -22.30 -4.03
N GLN A 189 -13.96 -23.36 -3.48
CA GLN A 189 -14.68 -24.48 -2.91
C GLN A 189 -14.79 -24.29 -1.40
N CYS A 190 -16.02 -24.20 -0.89
CA CYS A 190 -16.30 -23.99 0.52
C CYS A 190 -16.24 -25.31 1.31
N PRO A 191 -16.04 -25.25 2.64
CA PRO A 191 -16.01 -26.44 3.50
C PRO A 191 -17.29 -27.28 3.50
N ASP A 192 -18.44 -26.67 3.15
CA ASP A 192 -19.72 -27.36 3.00
C ASP A 192 -19.88 -28.08 1.65
N GLY A 193 -18.85 -28.00 0.77
CA GLY A 193 -18.82 -28.60 -0.55
C GLY A 193 -19.48 -27.75 -1.64
N THR A 194 -19.96 -26.55 -1.33
CA THR A 194 -20.48 -25.61 -2.33
C THR A 194 -19.36 -24.87 -3.05
N PHE A 195 -19.71 -24.28 -4.20
CA PHE A 195 -18.80 -23.43 -4.96
C PHE A 195 -19.30 -21.98 -4.88
N GLN A 196 -18.39 -21.05 -4.64
CA GLN A 196 -18.65 -19.62 -4.67
C GLN A 196 -17.77 -18.96 -5.73
N VAL A 197 -18.37 -18.11 -6.55
CA VAL A 197 -17.65 -17.24 -7.47
C VAL A 197 -17.71 -15.83 -6.89
N VAL A 198 -16.56 -15.22 -6.76
CA VAL A 198 -16.39 -13.93 -6.08
C VAL A 198 -15.55 -13.04 -6.98
N ARG A 199 -16.02 -11.81 -7.22
CA ARG A 199 -15.24 -10.82 -7.96
C ARG A 199 -14.18 -10.26 -7.03
N THR A 200 -12.94 -10.69 -7.24
CA THR A 200 -11.80 -10.31 -6.39
C THR A 200 -11.10 -9.06 -6.88
N PHE A 201 -11.37 -8.63 -8.12
CA PHE A 201 -10.80 -7.41 -8.67
C PHE A 201 -11.74 -6.78 -9.69
N ASP A 202 -11.87 -5.46 -9.64
CA ASP A 202 -12.62 -4.65 -10.59
C ASP A 202 -11.93 -3.29 -10.74
N MET A 203 -11.35 -3.02 -11.91
CA MET A 203 -10.76 -1.72 -12.21
C MET A 203 -11.41 -1.09 -13.44
N ASP A 204 -11.88 0.15 -13.31
CA ASP A 204 -12.31 0.94 -14.45
C ASP A 204 -11.08 1.41 -15.25
N THR A 205 -11.06 1.11 -16.55
CA THR A 205 -9.98 1.54 -17.46
C THR A 205 -10.17 2.96 -17.98
N GLY A 206 -11.33 3.57 -17.74
CA GLY A 206 -11.75 4.86 -18.28
C GLY A 206 -11.99 4.85 -19.80
N GLN A 207 -11.83 3.72 -20.47
CA GLN A 207 -12.09 3.59 -21.90
C GLN A 207 -13.59 3.38 -22.13
N PRO A 208 -14.26 4.19 -22.94
CA PRO A 208 -15.69 4.00 -23.21
C PRO A 208 -15.93 2.69 -23.97
N CYS A 209 -16.96 1.94 -23.56
CA CYS A 209 -17.42 0.77 -24.30
C CYS A 209 -18.52 1.14 -25.33
N PRO A 210 -18.61 0.40 -26.45
CA PRO A 210 -19.58 0.65 -27.52
C PRO A 210 -21.04 0.35 -27.15
#